data_AF-A0A6B3AXA6-F1
#
_entry.id   AF-A0A6B3AXA6-F1
#
_cell.length_a   1.000
_cell.length_b   1.000
_cell.length_c   1.000
_cell.angle_alpha   90.00
_cell.angle_beta   90.00
_cell.angle_gamma   90.00
#
_symmetry.space_group_name_H-M   'P 1'
#
loop_
_entity.id
_entity.type
_entity.pdbx_description
1 polymer ?
#
loop_
_entity_poly.entity_id
_entity_poly.type
_entity_poly.pdbx_seq_one_letter_code
_entity_poly.pdbx_strand_id
1 'polypeptide(L)'
;MLSRLASQLVPFFGRLTLSTEADATLPPAGIIAANHTSLADPAIVLAALRLLGARPVVLAAAGLWRVPVLGRALASEGHIPVHRGDPRAGRAVVLAQEALERGRHILIYA
;
A
#
# COMPACT_ATOMS: atom_id res chain seq x y z
N MET A 1 -5.03 8.28 -4.87
CA MET A 1 -4.46 8.76 -6.14
C MET A 1 -3.41 7.80 -6.67
N LEU A 2 -2.47 7.31 -5.85
CA LEU A 2 -1.40 6.36 -6.16
C LEU A 2 -1.94 5.02 -6.64
N SER A 3 -2.97 4.47 -6.00
CA SER A 3 -3.61 3.25 -6.51
C SER A 3 -4.24 3.46 -7.90
N ARG A 4 -4.78 4.66 -8.19
CA ARG A 4 -5.30 5.01 -9.53
C ARG A 4 -4.16 5.22 -10.54
N LEU A 5 -3.11 5.95 -10.14
CA LEU A 5 -1.92 6.20 -10.94
C LEU A 5 -1.22 4.88 -11.29
N ALA A 6 -1.07 3.97 -10.33
CA ALA A 6 -0.54 2.63 -10.53
C ALA A 6 -1.35 1.85 -11.57
N SER A 7 -2.68 1.82 -11.45
CA SER A 7 -3.54 1.15 -12.44
C SER A 7 -3.47 1.78 -13.84
N GLN A 8 -3.03 3.04 -13.96
CA GLN A 8 -2.86 3.73 -15.24
C GLN A 8 -1.44 3.58 -15.82
N LEU A 9 -0.42 3.50 -14.97
CA LEU A 9 0.98 3.40 -15.38
C LEU A 9 1.40 1.97 -15.69
N VAL A 10 0.91 0.98 -14.94
CA VAL A 10 1.28 -0.43 -15.14
C VAL A 10 1.03 -0.90 -16.60
N PRO A 11 -0.11 -0.59 -17.26
CA PRO A 11 -0.35 -0.94 -18.65
C PRO A 11 0.69 -0.41 -19.66
N PHE A 12 1.40 0.68 -19.34
CA PHE A 12 2.45 1.22 -20.20
C PHE A 12 3.72 0.38 -20.17
N PHE A 13 3.97 -0.32 -19.06
CA PHE A 13 5.16 -1.15 -18.85
C PHE A 13 4.89 -2.65 -19.04
N GLY A 14 3.64 -3.06 -19.25
CA GLY A 14 3.27 -4.46 -19.51
C GLY A 14 1.80 -4.76 -19.23
N ARG A 15 1.43 -6.04 -19.36
CA ARG A 15 0.07 -6.51 -19.04
C ARG A 15 0.03 -7.07 -17.62
N LEU A 16 -0.83 -6.49 -16.77
CA LEU A 16 -1.14 -7.06 -15.46
C LEU A 16 -2.26 -8.09 -15.60
N THR A 17 -1.95 -9.35 -15.33
CA THR A 17 -2.93 -10.42 -15.20
C THR A 17 -3.01 -10.80 -13.73
N LEU A 18 -4.22 -10.84 -13.18
CA LEU A 18 -4.47 -11.23 -11.80
C LEU A 18 -5.07 -12.63 -11.76
N SER A 19 -4.47 -13.51 -10.95
CA SER A 19 -5.01 -14.83 -10.65
C SER A 19 -5.40 -14.87 -9.19
N THR A 20 -6.64 -15.24 -8.90
CA THR A 20 -7.15 -15.45 -7.55
C THR A 20 -7.90 -16.76 -7.50
N GLU A 21 -8.14 -17.29 -6.30
CA GLU A 21 -9.14 -18.34 -6.14
C GLU A 21 -10.53 -17.77 -6.46
N ALA A 22 -11.43 -18.61 -6.98
CA ALA A 22 -12.69 -18.17 -7.60
C ALA A 22 -13.64 -17.45 -6.62
N ASP A 23 -13.49 -17.69 -5.32
CA ASP A 23 -14.26 -17.16 -4.21
C ASP A 23 -13.43 -16.29 -3.26
N ALA A 24 -12.20 -15.94 -3.63
CA ALA A 24 -11.32 -15.11 -2.83
C ALA A 24 -11.90 -13.69 -2.69
N THR A 25 -12.56 -13.46 -1.55
CA THR A 25 -13.09 -12.15 -1.17
C THR A 25 -12.18 -11.53 -0.13
N LEU A 26 -11.83 -10.25 -0.34
CA LEU A 26 -11.13 -9.51 0.69
C LEU A 26 -12.10 -9.19 1.82
N PRO A 27 -11.72 -9.41 3.10
CA PRO A 27 -12.54 -8.99 4.22
C PRO A 27 -12.72 -7.46 4.21
N PRO A 28 -13.70 -6.88 4.91
CA PRO A 28 -13.91 -5.43 4.92
C PRO A 28 -12.69 -4.61 5.34
N ALA A 29 -11.84 -5.17 6.21
CA ALA A 29 -10.56 -4.64 6.60
C ALA A 29 -9.61 -5.78 6.98
N GLY A 30 -8.31 -5.52 6.97
CA GLY A 30 -7.31 -6.51 7.33
C GLY A 30 -5.90 -6.11 6.93
N ILE A 31 -4.93 -6.93 7.32
CA ILE A 31 -3.53 -6.76 6.96
C ILE A 31 -3.22 -7.65 5.75
N ILE A 32 -2.73 -7.02 4.70
CA ILE A 32 -2.21 -7.66 3.49
C ILE A 32 -0.70 -7.70 3.64
N ALA A 33 -0.15 -8.89 3.83
CA ALA A 33 1.28 -9.13 3.88
C ALA A 33 1.75 -9.66 2.53
N ALA A 34 2.38 -8.80 1.73
CA ALA A 34 2.94 -9.18 0.44
C ALA A 34 4.44 -9.46 0.59
N ASN A 35 4.97 -10.35 -0.23
CA ASN A 35 6.41 -10.47 -0.44
C ASN A 35 6.95 -9.21 -1.15
N HIS A 36 8.23 -8.90 -0.96
CA HIS A 36 8.90 -7.79 -1.65
C HIS A 36 10.17 -8.27 -2.37
N THR A 37 10.07 -8.43 -3.68
CA THR A 37 11.16 -8.95 -4.54
C THR A 37 11.66 -7.92 -5.54
N SER A 38 10.93 -6.81 -5.73
CA SER A 38 11.28 -5.75 -6.68
C SER A 38 10.87 -4.36 -6.20
N LEU A 39 11.64 -3.34 -6.60
CA LEU A 39 11.25 -1.93 -6.40
C LEU A 39 9.93 -1.57 -7.11
N ALA A 40 9.49 -2.38 -8.08
CA ALA A 40 8.23 -2.19 -8.79
C ALA A 40 7.00 -2.69 -7.99
N ASP A 41 7.20 -3.49 -6.94
CA ASP A 41 6.09 -4.15 -6.23
C ASP A 41 5.03 -3.18 -5.69
N PRO A 42 5.35 -1.99 -5.15
CA PRO A 42 4.34 -1.04 -4.72
C PRO A 42 3.38 -0.64 -5.85
N ALA A 43 3.88 -0.46 -7.07
CA ALA A 43 3.02 -0.12 -8.20
C ALA A 43 2.15 -1.33 -8.61
N ILE A 44 2.75 -2.51 -8.73
CA ILE A 44 2.07 -3.72 -9.21
C ILE A 44 1.01 -4.18 -8.21
N VAL A 45 1.37 -4.28 -6.92
CA VAL A 45 0.48 -4.75 -5.86
C VAL A 45 -0.66 -3.75 -5.61
N LEU A 46 -0.40 -2.44 -5.62
CA LEU A 46 -1.47 -1.45 -5.47
C LEU A 46 -2.43 -1.46 -6.67
N ALA A 47 -1.94 -1.70 -7.89
CA ALA A 47 -2.80 -1.86 -9.07
C ALA A 47 -3.66 -3.13 -8.96
N ALA A 48 -3.05 -4.27 -8.59
CA ALA A 48 -3.75 -5.54 -8.39
C ALA A 48 -4.85 -5.43 -7.31
N LEU A 49 -4.52 -4.89 -6.14
CA LEU A 49 -5.47 -4.71 -5.04
C LEU A 49 -6.61 -3.76 -5.43
N ARG A 50 -6.32 -2.74 -6.24
CA ARG A 50 -7.36 -1.85 -6.77
C ARG A 50 -8.32 -2.59 -7.71
N LEU A 51 -7.84 -3.52 -8.53
CA LEU A 51 -8.70 -4.37 -9.38
C LEU A 51 -9.59 -5.29 -8.51
N LEU A 52 -9.11 -5.68 -7.33
CA LEU A 52 -9.88 -6.40 -6.32
C LEU A 52 -10.75 -5.50 -5.42
N GLY A 53 -10.87 -4.21 -5.74
CA GLY A 53 -11.70 -3.27 -4.98
C GLY A 53 -11.07 -2.72 -3.70
N ALA A 54 -9.85 -3.13 -3.34
CA ALA A 54 -9.14 -2.64 -2.15
C ALA A 54 -8.27 -1.41 -2.41
N ARG A 55 -8.19 -0.54 -1.41
CA ARG A 55 -7.32 0.66 -1.40
C ARG A 55 -6.57 0.74 -0.07
N PRO A 56 -5.50 -0.07 0.08
CA PRO A 56 -4.83 -0.20 1.37
C PRO A 56 -4.04 1.06 1.76
N VAL A 57 -3.79 1.20 3.04
CA VAL A 57 -2.78 2.09 3.63
C VAL A 57 -1.46 1.34 3.64
N VAL A 58 -0.47 1.85 2.92
CA VAL A 58 0.88 1.28 2.90
C VAL A 58 1.69 1.82 4.08
N LEU A 59 2.38 0.93 4.78
CA LEU A 59 3.47 1.30 5.68
C LEU A 59 4.77 1.29 4.88
N ALA A 60 5.41 2.45 4.74
CA ALA A 60 6.60 2.57 3.91
C ALA A 60 7.68 3.42 4.60
N ALA A 61 8.93 3.30 4.17
CA ALA A 61 10.04 4.01 4.79
C ALA A 61 9.80 5.53 4.77
N ALA A 62 9.97 6.20 5.92
CA ALA A 62 9.68 7.63 6.08
C ALA A 62 10.45 8.53 5.11
N GLY A 63 11.61 8.08 4.60
CA GLY A 63 12.39 8.80 3.58
C GLY A 63 11.61 9.10 2.30
N LEU A 64 10.61 8.27 1.93
CA LEU A 64 9.79 8.48 0.74
C LEU A 64 8.93 9.76 0.83
N TRP A 65 8.60 10.22 2.04
CA TRP A 65 7.85 11.47 2.24
C TRP A 65 8.66 12.72 1.90
N ARG A 66 9.99 12.60 1.80
CA ARG A 66 10.87 13.71 1.40
C ARG A 66 10.95 13.88 -0.12
N VAL A 67 10.49 12.91 -0.89
CA VAL A 67 10.50 12.97 -2.36
C VAL A 67 9.40 13.92 -2.82
N PRO A 68 9.71 14.98 -3.60
CA PRO A 68 8.71 15.89 -4.13
C PRO A 68 7.63 15.14 -4.92
N VAL A 69 6.39 15.62 -4.86
CA VAL A 69 5.18 14.99 -5.45
C VAL A 69 4.80 13.66 -4.77
N LEU A 70 5.70 12.67 -4.73
CA LEU A 70 5.44 11.37 -4.10
C LEU A 70 5.06 11.53 -2.63
N GLY A 71 5.81 12.30 -1.85
CA GLY A 71 5.51 12.51 -0.44
C GLY A 71 4.15 13.18 -0.19
N ARG A 72 3.75 14.10 -1.07
CA ARG A 72 2.41 14.73 -1.02
C ARG A 72 1.31 13.72 -1.32
N ALA A 73 1.52 12.88 -2.34
CA ALA A 73 0.58 11.83 -2.69
C ALA A 73 0.43 10.81 -1.54
N LEU A 74 1.55 10.36 -0.96
CA LEU A 74 1.58 9.45 0.18
C LEU A 74 0.82 10.02 1.39
N ALA A 75 1.09 11.28 1.74
CA ALA A 75 0.40 11.97 2.83
C ALA A 75 -1.11 12.13 2.57
N SER A 76 -1.48 12.56 1.36
CA SER A 76 -2.90 12.78 1.01
C SER A 76 -3.75 11.50 1.06
N GLU A 77 -3.13 10.34 0.88
CA GLU A 77 -3.81 9.03 0.89
C GLU A 77 -3.80 8.37 2.27
N GLY A 78 -3.18 9.03 3.26
CA GLY A 78 -3.05 8.55 4.62
C GLY A 78 -2.12 7.33 4.73
N HIS A 79 -1.13 7.21 3.85
CA HIS A 79 -0.05 6.22 4.01
C HIS A 79 0.77 6.54 5.26
N ILE A 80 1.38 5.51 5.87
CA ILE A 80 2.01 5.62 7.17
C ILE A 80 3.54 5.58 7.00
N PRO A 81 4.27 6.63 7.40
CA PRO A 81 5.73 6.63 7.38
C PRO A 81 6.28 5.78 8.53
N VAL A 82 7.25 4.92 8.21
CA VAL A 82 7.99 4.09 9.17
C VAL A 82 9.38 4.68 9.38
N HIS A 83 9.63 5.19 10.58
CA HIS A 83 10.94 5.69 11.01
C HIS A 83 11.77 4.53 11.58
N ARG A 84 12.52 3.83 10.71
CA ARG A 84 13.34 2.67 11.11
C ARG A 84 14.52 3.12 12.00
N GLY A 85 14.82 2.36 13.05
CA GLY A 85 15.91 2.68 13.99
C GLY A 85 15.64 3.89 14.89
N ASP A 86 14.40 4.40 14.89
CA ASP A 86 13.98 5.55 15.70
C ASP A 86 13.01 5.07 16.81
N PRO A 87 13.06 5.62 18.03
CA PRO A 87 12.08 5.32 19.09
C PRO A 87 10.62 5.49 18.66
N ARG A 88 10.35 6.34 17.67
CA ARG A 88 9.03 6.59 17.09
C ARG A 88 8.54 5.47 16.17
N ALA A 89 9.34 4.45 15.88
CA ALA A 89 8.94 3.33 15.01
C ALA A 89 7.60 2.72 15.45
N GLY A 90 7.35 2.60 16.76
CA GLY A 90 6.09 2.09 17.30
C GLY A 90 4.86 2.93 16.93
N ARG A 91 5.02 4.22 16.61
CA ARG A 91 3.91 5.08 16.19
C ARG A 91 3.27 4.60 14.90
N ALA A 92 4.04 3.98 14.00
CA ALA A 92 3.51 3.42 12.76
C ALA A 92 2.50 2.29 13.03
N VAL A 93 2.75 1.48 14.07
CA VAL A 93 1.83 0.40 14.49
C VAL A 93 0.53 0.97 15.04
N VAL A 94 0.62 2.01 15.89
CA VAL A 94 -0.58 2.69 16.42
C VAL A 94 -1.42 3.27 15.28
N LEU A 95 -0.80 3.97 14.33
CA LEU A 95 -1.50 4.52 13.17
C LEU A 95 -2.12 3.42 12.28
N ALA A 96 -1.45 2.27 12.16
CA ALA A 96 -1.97 1.14 11.40
C ALA A 96 -3.20 0.53 12.09
N GLN A 97 -3.18 0.39 13.42
CA GLN A 97 -4.33 -0.03 14.20
C GLN A 97 -5.51 0.93 14.00
N GLU A 98 -5.29 2.25 14.14
CA GLU A 98 -6.37 3.23 13.95
C GLU A 98 -6.93 3.20 12.51
N ALA A 99 -6.14 2.82 11.50
CA ALA A 99 -6.62 2.66 10.13
C ALA A 99 -7.46 1.39 9.96
N LEU A 100 -7.07 0.28 10.59
CA LEU A 100 -7.87 -0.95 10.63
C LEU A 100 -9.22 -0.72 11.32
N GLU A 101 -9.23 -0.02 12.46
CA GLU A 101 -10.45 0.35 13.19
C GLU A 101 -11.41 1.22 12.34
N ARG A 102 -10.87 1.99 11.40
CA ARG A 102 -11.65 2.78 10.42
C ARG A 102 -12.05 1.99 9.17
N GLY A 103 -11.90 0.67 9.19
CA GLY A 103 -12.29 -0.21 8.07
C GLY A 103 -11.33 -0.13 6.87
N ARG A 104 -10.07 0.28 7.06
CA ARG A 104 -9.08 0.31 5.97
C ARG A 104 -8.19 -0.93 6.02
N HIS A 105 -7.82 -1.43 4.84
CA HIS A 105 -6.74 -2.41 4.75
C HIS A 105 -5.38 -1.77 5.02
N ILE A 106 -4.48 -2.56 5.59
CA ILE A 106 -3.05 -2.23 5.70
C ILE A 106 -2.27 -3.09 4.72
N LEU A 107 -1.34 -2.50 3.97
CA LEU A 107 -0.37 -3.23 3.16
C LEU A 107 1.01 -3.11 3.79
N ILE A 108 1.61 -4.26 4.09
CA ILE A 108 3.00 -4.40 4.48
C ILE A 108 3.73 -5.31 3.50
N TYR A 109 5.04 -5.12 3.46
CA TYR A 109 5.97 -5.96 2.74
C TYR A 109 6.79 -6.77 3.76
N ALA A 110 6.77 -8.10 3.62
CA ALA A 110 7.42 -9.07 4.51
C ALA A 110 8.54 -9.82 3.79
#